data_AF-A0A0C9VYP0-F1
#
_entry.id   AF-A0A0C9VYP0-F1
#
_cell.length_a   1.000
_cell.length_b   1.000
_cell.length_c   1.000
_cell.angle_alpha   90.00
_cell.angle_beta   90.00
_cell.angle_gamma   90.00
#
_symmetry.space_group_name_H-M   'P 1'
#
loop_
_entity.id
_entity.type
_entity.pdbx_description
1 polymer ?
#
loop_
_entity_poly.entity_id
_entity_poly.type
_entity_poly.pdbx_seq_one_letter_code
_entity_poly.pdbx_strand_id
1 'polypeptide(L)'
;IYTGPTARDYLSRRVEFLWVRWFEVTNSPAGYDHCALDKVKFVPMARSDAFGFVDPSDVLQCCHLIPAYAEGRLHPDGTEISRSARDSEDWKFYYVNR
;
A
#
# COMPACT_ATOMS: atom_id res chain seq x y z
N ILE A 1 10.98 -14.47 -20.47
CA ILE A 1 10.78 -14.08 -21.89
C ILE A 1 9.34 -13.60 -22.00
N TYR A 2 9.10 -12.38 -22.49
CA TYR A 2 7.74 -11.85 -22.62
C TYR A 2 7.06 -12.48 -23.84
N THR A 3 5.88 -13.07 -23.66
CA THR A 3 5.12 -13.76 -24.71
C THR A 3 3.73 -13.15 -24.90
N GLY A 4 3.55 -11.87 -24.57
CA GLY A 4 2.28 -11.18 -24.77
C GLY A 4 2.00 -10.83 -26.23
N PRO A 5 0.80 -10.31 -26.55
CA PRO A 5 0.37 -10.07 -27.93
C PRO A 5 1.28 -9.11 -28.73
N THR A 6 2.03 -8.25 -28.04
CA THR A 6 2.95 -7.29 -28.65
C THR A 6 4.40 -7.79 -28.70
N ALA A 7 4.66 -9.05 -28.30
CA ALA A 7 5.98 -9.65 -28.36
C ALA A 7 6.44 -9.76 -29.82
N ARG A 8 7.47 -8.99 -30.19
CA ARG A 8 8.07 -9.00 -31.53
C ARG A 8 9.13 -10.08 -31.70
N ASP A 9 9.71 -10.55 -30.59
CA ASP A 9 10.75 -11.57 -30.53
C ASP A 9 10.76 -12.23 -29.14
N TYR A 10 11.56 -13.29 -28.99
CA TYR A 10 11.75 -14.02 -27.73
C TYR A 10 12.97 -13.51 -26.93
N LEU A 11 13.44 -12.29 -27.19
CA LEU A 11 14.60 -11.75 -26.48
C LEU A 11 14.22 -11.40 -25.05
N SER A 12 15.14 -11.67 -24.11
CA SER A 12 14.99 -11.22 -22.73
C SER A 12 15.09 -9.70 -22.67
N ARG A 13 14.18 -9.09 -21.91
CA ARG A 13 14.17 -7.65 -21.66
C ARG A 13 14.05 -7.43 -20.16
N ARG A 14 14.78 -6.45 -19.64
CA ARG A 14 14.56 -5.94 -18.29
C ARG A 14 13.26 -5.14 -18.30
N VAL A 15 12.39 -5.44 -17.36
CA VAL A 15 11.15 -4.68 -17.10
C VAL A 15 11.24 -4.22 -15.67
N GLU A 16 10.95 -2.94 -15.45
CA GLU A 16 10.91 -2.34 -14.12
C GLU A 16 9.46 -2.13 -13.72
N PHE A 17 9.14 -2.46 -12.48
CA PHE A 17 7.81 -2.28 -11.91
C PHE A 17 7.93 -2.08 -10.41
N LEU A 18 6.97 -1.37 -9.82
CA LEU A 18 6.80 -1.30 -8.38
C LEU A 18 5.79 -2.35 -7.96
N TRP A 19 6.16 -3.21 -7.01
CA TRP A 19 5.19 -4.05 -6.30
C TRP A 19 4.64 -3.24 -5.13
N VAL A 20 3.33 -3.00 -5.11
CA VAL A 20 2.67 -2.10 -4.16
C VAL A 20 1.62 -2.84 -3.34
N ARG A 21 1.33 -2.29 -2.16
CA ARG A 21 0.25 -2.68 -1.27
C ARG A 21 -0.66 -1.48 -1.04
N TRP A 22 -1.95 -1.66 -1.25
CA TRP A 22 -2.90 -0.55 -1.30
C TRP A 22 -3.44 -0.17 0.07
N PHE A 23 -3.67 1.13 0.26
CA PHE A 23 -4.43 1.68 1.38
C PHE A 23 -5.87 1.93 0.96
N GLU A 24 -6.80 1.81 1.91
CA GLU A 24 -8.16 2.31 1.80
C GLU A 24 -8.41 3.43 2.82
N VAL A 25 -9.17 4.44 2.40
CA VAL A 25 -9.60 5.54 3.25
C VAL A 25 -10.66 5.03 4.22
N THR A 26 -10.53 5.39 5.49
CA THR A 26 -11.53 5.09 6.50
C THR A 26 -12.66 6.11 6.48
N ASN A 27 -13.88 5.69 6.85
CA ASN A 27 -15.04 6.59 6.97
C ASN A 27 -15.00 7.48 8.23
N SER A 28 -13.82 7.79 8.78
CA SER A 28 -13.69 8.71 9.91
C SER A 28 -13.85 10.16 9.46
N PRO A 29 -14.43 11.05 10.29
CA PRO A 29 -14.43 12.48 10.02
C PRO A 29 -13.00 12.99 9.81
N ALA A 30 -12.76 13.69 8.71
CA ALA A 30 -11.46 14.20 8.32
C ALA A 30 -11.60 15.51 7.53
N GLY A 31 -10.52 16.29 7.46
CA GLY A 31 -10.47 17.57 6.78
C GLY A 31 -10.58 18.76 7.72
N TYR A 32 -10.59 19.95 7.12
CA TYR A 32 -10.51 21.23 7.82
C TYR A 32 -11.64 21.42 8.83
N ASP A 33 -12.88 21.12 8.45
CA ASP A 33 -14.07 21.29 9.30
C ASP A 33 -14.06 20.40 10.55
N HIS A 34 -13.28 19.32 10.52
CA HIS A 34 -13.12 18.37 11.61
C HIS A 34 -11.80 18.53 12.36
N CYS A 35 -10.94 19.47 11.94
CA CYS A 35 -9.57 19.64 12.45
C CYS A 35 -8.80 18.31 12.55
N ALA A 36 -9.01 17.42 11.58
CA ALA A 36 -8.51 16.04 11.63
C ALA A 36 -7.86 15.63 10.30
N LEU A 37 -6.77 14.86 10.38
CA LEU A 37 -6.11 14.30 9.21
C LEU A 37 -6.90 13.11 8.66
N ASP A 38 -6.77 12.87 7.35
CA ASP A 38 -7.32 11.66 6.74
C ASP A 38 -6.70 10.43 7.39
N LYS A 39 -7.55 9.47 7.75
CA LYS A 39 -7.14 8.19 8.32
C LYS A 39 -7.31 7.09 7.28
N VAL A 40 -6.25 6.33 7.06
CA VAL A 40 -6.19 5.20 6.11
C VAL A 40 -5.73 3.93 6.82
N LYS A 41 -6.00 2.79 6.20
CA LYS A 41 -5.49 1.48 6.64
C LYS A 41 -5.14 0.64 5.42
N PHE A 42 -4.31 -0.38 5.59
CA PHE A 42 -4.07 -1.33 4.50
C PHE A 42 -5.36 -2.06 4.13
N VAL A 43 -5.55 -2.26 2.83
CA VAL A 43 -6.59 -3.17 2.33
C VAL A 43 -6.31 -4.57 2.90
N PRO A 44 -7.32 -5.27 3.45
CA PRO A 44 -7.15 -6.62 3.98
C PRO A 44 -6.49 -7.55 2.97
N MET A 45 -5.43 -8.26 3.37
CA MET A 45 -4.63 -9.11 2.48
C MET A 45 -5.41 -10.26 1.83
N ALA A 46 -6.54 -10.65 2.41
CA ALA A 46 -7.43 -11.65 1.84
C ALA A 46 -8.18 -11.16 0.60
N ARG A 47 -8.21 -9.84 0.33
CA ARG A 47 -8.81 -9.28 -0.88
C ARG A 47 -7.87 -9.40 -2.06
N SER A 48 -8.43 -9.73 -3.23
CA SER A 48 -7.69 -9.91 -4.47
C SER A 48 -7.02 -8.62 -4.98
N ASP A 49 -7.48 -7.45 -4.52
CA ASP A 49 -6.99 -6.13 -4.90
C ASP A 49 -6.09 -5.50 -3.81
N ALA A 50 -5.61 -6.27 -2.83
CA ALA A 50 -4.76 -5.73 -1.76
C ALA A 50 -3.34 -5.34 -2.26
N PHE A 51 -2.87 -5.99 -3.32
CA PHE A 51 -1.56 -5.76 -3.92
C PHE A 51 -1.68 -5.47 -5.41
N GLY A 52 -0.66 -4.82 -5.98
CA GLY A 52 -0.62 -4.52 -7.41
C GLY A 52 0.78 -4.31 -7.94
N PHE A 53 0.86 -4.06 -9.24
CA PHE A 53 2.06 -3.63 -9.93
C PHE A 53 1.80 -2.26 -10.57
N VAL A 54 2.74 -1.33 -10.41
CA VAL A 54 2.63 0.05 -10.91
C VAL A 54 3.86 0.37 -11.76
N ASP A 55 3.67 1.08 -12.87
CA ASP A 55 4.78 1.66 -13.64
C ASP A 55 5.43 2.76 -12.79
N PRO A 56 6.75 2.74 -12.57
CA PRO A 56 7.43 3.81 -11.83
C PRO A 56 7.13 5.23 -12.36
N SER A 57 6.81 5.35 -13.66
CA SER A 57 6.46 6.61 -14.33
C SER A 57 5.09 7.16 -13.92
N ASP A 58 4.21 6.33 -13.35
CA ASP A 58 2.88 6.71 -12.87
C ASP A 58 2.92 7.29 -11.43
N VAL A 59 4.09 7.25 -10.77
CA VAL A 59 4.25 7.79 -9.41
C VAL A 59 4.45 9.30 -9.46
N LEU A 60 3.44 10.05 -8.97
CA LEU A 60 3.47 11.51 -8.97
C LEU A 60 4.27 12.10 -7.80
N GLN A 61 4.01 11.62 -6.58
CA GLN A 61 4.63 12.14 -5.37
C GLN A 61 4.59 11.14 -4.21
N CYS A 62 5.54 11.28 -3.28
CA CYS A 62 5.49 10.62 -1.99
C CYS A 62 4.56 11.39 -1.04
N CYS A 63 3.94 10.68 -0.09
CA CYS A 63 3.26 11.29 1.05
C CYS A 63 3.87 10.79 2.35
N HIS A 64 3.70 11.55 3.43
CA HIS A 64 4.14 11.14 4.75
C HIS A 64 2.98 10.48 5.51
N LEU A 65 3.16 9.21 5.86
CA LEU A 65 2.21 8.45 6.67
C LEU A 65 2.66 8.43 8.12
N ILE A 66 1.77 8.86 9.01
CA ILE A 66 2.03 8.89 10.45
C ILE A 66 1.24 7.74 11.08
N PRO A 67 1.89 6.77 11.74
CA PRO A 67 1.19 5.74 12.49
C PRO A 67 0.19 6.31 13.50
N ALA A 68 -1.02 5.76 13.54
CA ALA A 68 -1.98 6.08 14.59
C ALA A 68 -1.61 5.33 15.88
N TYR A 69 -0.56 5.79 16.56
CA TYR A 69 0.05 5.10 17.71
C TYR A 69 -0.97 4.65 18.78
N ALA A 70 -1.95 5.51 19.06
CA ALA A 70 -2.99 5.24 20.07
C ALA A 70 -3.91 4.06 19.71
N GLU A 71 -4.03 3.70 18.43
CA GLU A 71 -4.87 2.59 17.95
C GLU A 71 -4.15 1.23 18.03
N GLY A 72 -2.81 1.28 18.16
CA GLY A 72 -1.95 0.11 18.28
C GLY A 72 -1.57 -0.55 16.95
N ARG A 73 -0.76 -1.61 17.07
CA ARG A 73 -0.31 -2.45 15.94
C ARG A 73 -1.46 -3.31 15.42
N LEU A 74 -1.40 -3.62 14.12
CA LEU A 74 -2.35 -4.55 13.48
C LEU A 74 -2.16 -5.97 14.01
N HIS A 75 -0.91 -6.36 14.26
CA HIS A 75 -0.51 -7.66 14.80
C HIS A 75 0.24 -7.47 16.13
N PRO A 76 -0.48 -7.33 17.27
CA PRO A 76 0.14 -7.05 18.57
C PRO A 76 1.04 -8.18 19.08
N ASP A 77 0.79 -9.41 18.61
CA ASP A 77 1.55 -10.62 18.89
C ASP A 77 2.78 -10.78 17.97
N GLY A 78 2.97 -9.85 17.01
CA GLY A 78 4.04 -9.92 16.01
C GLY A 78 3.82 -11.00 14.96
N THR A 79 2.62 -11.59 14.88
CA THR A 79 2.32 -12.64 13.88
C THR A 79 2.31 -12.02 12.49
N GLU A 80 3.18 -12.53 11.63
CA GLU A 80 3.32 -12.11 10.24
C GLU A 80 2.53 -13.04 9.30
N ILE A 81 1.72 -12.48 8.41
CA ILE A 81 1.04 -13.24 7.35
C ILE A 81 1.96 -13.36 6.12
N SER A 82 2.71 -12.32 5.77
CA SER A 82 3.59 -12.29 4.61
C SER A 82 4.93 -11.61 4.88
N ARG A 83 6.00 -12.41 4.87
CA ARG A 83 7.40 -11.95 4.87
C ARG A 83 7.74 -10.89 3.83
N SER A 84 7.09 -10.95 2.67
CA SER A 84 7.31 -9.97 1.61
C SER A 84 6.66 -8.64 1.96
N ALA A 85 5.50 -8.66 2.61
CA ALA A 85 4.77 -7.46 3.01
C ALA A 85 5.30 -6.86 4.33
N ARG A 86 5.98 -7.65 5.17
CA ARG A 86 6.47 -7.27 6.50
C ARG A 86 5.36 -6.74 7.40
N ASP A 87 4.20 -7.40 7.34
CA ASP A 87 2.96 -6.94 7.95
C ASP A 87 2.95 -7.02 9.48
N SER A 88 3.87 -7.77 10.11
CA SER A 88 4.04 -7.78 11.56
C SER A 88 4.32 -6.38 12.15
N GLU A 89 4.88 -5.48 11.33
CA GLU A 89 5.18 -4.09 11.72
C GLU A 89 4.04 -3.11 11.37
N ASP A 90 2.91 -3.58 10.88
CA ASP A 90 1.82 -2.68 10.51
C ASP A 90 1.13 -2.06 11.73
N TRP A 91 0.70 -0.82 11.55
CA TRP A 91 -0.26 -0.17 12.43
C TRP A 91 -1.67 -0.39 11.91
N LYS A 92 -2.66 -0.42 12.80
CA LYS A 92 -4.06 -0.57 12.37
C LYS A 92 -4.50 0.55 11.43
N PHE A 93 -4.00 1.76 11.68
CA PHE A 93 -4.31 2.94 10.91
C PHE A 93 -3.10 3.86 10.80
N TYR A 94 -3.12 4.69 9.77
CA TYR A 94 -2.15 5.73 9.50
C TYR A 94 -2.91 7.04 9.19
N TYR A 95 -2.34 8.16 9.61
CA TYR A 95 -2.78 9.48 9.20
C TYR A 95 -1.97 9.94 7.99
N VAL A 96 -2.64 10.52 6.99
CA VAL A 96 -2.00 11.10 5.82
C VAL A 96 -1.71 12.56 6.10
N ASN A 97 -0.42 12.92 6.12
CA ASN A 97 -0.03 14.31 6.18
C ASN A 97 -0.08 14.90 4.76
N ARG A 98 -1.03 15.80 4.51
CA ARG A 98 -1.21 16.50 3.23
C ARG A 98 -0.45 17.82 3.22
#